data_AF-A0A9E3H1K1-F1
#
_entry.id   AF-A0A9E3H1K1-F1
#
_cell.length_a   1.000
_cell.length_b   1.000
_cell.length_c   1.000
_cell.angle_alpha   90.00
_cell.angle_beta   90.00
_cell.angle_gamma   90.00
#
_symmetry.space_group_name_H-M   'P 1'
#
loop_
_entity.id
_entity.type
_entity.pdbx_description
1 polymer ?
#
loop_
_entity_poly.entity_id
_entity_poly.type
_entity_poly.pdbx_seq_one_letter_code
_entity_poly.pdbx_strand_id
1 'polypeptide(L)'
;MRVVFLRGWRADAAALLFGMLSALAFPPLFALPVLLVAIPGLLLLIDGARGPAVAARRGFWFGFGCNLVGLYWITEAILVEASRFWWLVPFAVPAVSAVLAVFVAAVAAVAKHARAGWPRVFALAGAWVLADLARQFAFTGFPWNLWGSVWEFPGRLGDIFIQPAAVVSVHGLTLATLLLAATPVLGRRLRVAGAALLAAWIGFGLMRLAAPLPPGPGITAVLVQGDVAEGEKWGQTLAMQIFQRYLALTRDGMARAAAEGVAPGHTLVIWPETASPYLLGSEPAVRQTIAAAAGGTPGRTVALIGAVHYGHHRRPRNSLFALTGRGRVVGIYDKWHLVPFGEYQPDWLPLPIQIVPGGGFAPGPGPRTLKLPGLPPVGPLICYEAIFPGEVIDERDRPAFMVNVTNDAWFGDSTGPRQHLAAARMRAVEEGLPLARAANTGISAVFDARGHQIARLGLDRAGVVVAPVGGALPATPFARFGLWVPFVLAVASLGAGWVGGRRRRFRNP
;
A
#
# COMPACT_ATOMS: atom_id res chain seq x y z
N MET A 1 15.28 9.01 -31.30
CA MET A 1 16.29 10.10 -31.36
C MET A 1 15.74 11.50 -31.65
N ARG A 2 14.46 11.71 -31.99
CA ARG A 2 13.89 13.08 -32.18
C ARG A 2 13.48 13.81 -30.88
N VAL A 3 13.23 13.08 -29.79
CA VAL A 3 12.75 13.63 -28.49
C VAL A 3 13.74 14.57 -27.81
N VAL A 4 15.05 14.30 -27.89
CA VAL A 4 16.12 15.13 -27.27
C VAL A 4 16.11 16.57 -27.82
N PHE A 5 15.65 16.74 -29.07
CA PHE A 5 15.62 18.04 -29.74
C PHE A 5 14.36 18.85 -29.45
N LEU A 6 13.38 18.28 -28.73
CA LEU A 6 12.20 19.02 -28.32
C LEU A 6 12.60 20.15 -27.35
N ARG A 7 11.98 21.32 -27.53
CA ARG A 7 12.23 22.52 -26.73
C ARG A 7 10.92 23.17 -26.31
N GLY A 8 11.01 24.06 -25.32
CA GLY A 8 9.86 24.83 -24.85
C GLY A 8 8.72 23.93 -24.38
N TRP A 9 7.49 24.29 -24.72
CA TRP A 9 6.28 23.58 -24.33
C TRP A 9 6.17 22.17 -24.93
N ARG A 10 6.74 21.92 -26.13
CA ARG A 10 6.68 20.59 -26.77
C ARG A 10 7.39 19.51 -25.94
N ALA A 11 8.49 19.87 -25.29
CA ALA A 11 9.19 18.97 -24.36
C ALA A 11 8.44 18.80 -23.01
N ASP A 12 7.65 19.79 -22.59
CA ASP A 12 6.83 19.71 -21.37
C ASP A 12 5.64 18.77 -21.64
N ALA A 13 4.96 18.94 -22.78
CA ALA A 13 3.90 18.06 -23.24
C ALA A 13 4.39 16.62 -23.43
N ALA A 14 5.58 16.41 -24.02
CA ALA A 14 6.15 15.08 -24.12
C ALA A 14 6.44 14.45 -22.75
N ALA A 15 6.97 15.22 -21.80
CA ALA A 15 7.19 14.75 -20.43
C ALA A 15 5.87 14.32 -19.78
N LEU A 16 4.83 15.14 -19.90
CA LEU A 16 3.48 14.84 -19.43
C LEU A 16 2.97 13.51 -20.00
N LEU A 17 3.05 13.33 -21.33
CA LEU A 17 2.58 12.12 -22.01
C LEU A 17 3.36 10.88 -21.58
N PHE A 18 4.69 10.96 -21.42
CA PHE A 18 5.48 9.85 -20.88
C PHE A 18 5.11 9.53 -19.43
N GLY A 19 4.81 10.56 -18.63
CA GLY A 19 4.26 10.41 -17.29
C GLY A 19 2.95 9.62 -17.28
N MET A 20 1.96 10.09 -18.06
CA MET A 20 0.66 9.43 -18.21
C MET A 20 0.80 7.98 -18.68
N LEU A 21 1.67 7.74 -19.67
CA LEU A 21 1.96 6.40 -20.17
C LEU A 21 2.58 5.50 -19.10
N SER A 22 3.47 6.03 -18.26
CA SER A 22 4.09 5.25 -17.17
C SER A 22 3.10 4.77 -16.11
N ALA A 23 2.00 5.51 -15.89
CA ALA A 23 0.98 5.13 -14.92
C ALA A 23 0.28 3.80 -15.27
N LEU A 24 0.26 3.41 -16.55
CA LEU A 24 -0.32 2.15 -17.01
C LEU A 24 0.47 0.91 -16.53
N ALA A 25 1.68 1.09 -16.00
CA ALA A 25 2.45 0.01 -15.40
C ALA A 25 1.93 -0.41 -14.02
N PHE A 26 1.17 0.44 -13.33
CA PHE A 26 0.60 0.12 -12.02
C PHE A 26 -0.59 -0.83 -12.11
N PRO A 27 -0.97 -1.48 -11.00
CA PRO A 27 -2.23 -2.21 -10.92
C PRO A 27 -3.41 -1.33 -11.37
N PRO A 28 -4.38 -1.89 -12.12
CA PRO A 28 -4.49 -3.29 -12.53
C PRO A 28 -3.94 -3.62 -13.92
N LEU A 29 -3.39 -2.63 -14.64
CA LEU A 29 -3.03 -2.79 -16.04
C LEU A 29 -1.71 -3.53 -16.23
N PHE A 30 -0.75 -3.33 -15.32
CA PHE A 30 0.55 -4.00 -15.35
C PHE A 30 1.28 -3.92 -16.70
N ALA A 31 1.11 -2.82 -17.44
CA ALA A 31 1.68 -2.65 -18.78
C ALA A 31 3.18 -2.33 -18.72
N LEU A 32 4.00 -3.15 -18.07
CA LEU A 32 5.43 -2.92 -17.83
C LEU A 32 6.25 -2.46 -19.04
N PRO A 33 6.04 -2.99 -20.27
CA PRO A 33 6.83 -2.56 -21.43
C PRO A 33 6.75 -1.06 -21.72
N VAL A 34 5.69 -0.37 -21.27
CA VAL A 34 5.58 1.09 -21.44
C VAL A 34 6.70 1.85 -20.73
N LEU A 35 7.27 1.28 -19.66
CA LEU A 35 8.41 1.88 -18.94
C LEU A 35 9.69 1.89 -19.77
N LEU A 36 9.86 0.93 -20.70
CA LEU A 36 10.98 0.89 -21.66
C LEU A 36 10.92 2.03 -22.68
N VAL A 37 9.81 2.77 -22.73
CA VAL A 37 9.65 3.97 -23.55
C VAL A 37 9.62 5.22 -22.68
N ALA A 38 8.81 5.22 -21.61
CA ALA A 38 8.59 6.38 -20.75
C ALA A 38 9.86 6.84 -20.02
N ILE A 39 10.61 5.90 -19.40
CA ILE A 39 11.84 6.24 -18.65
C ILE A 39 12.96 6.72 -19.59
N PRO A 40 13.27 6.01 -20.69
CA PRO A 40 14.12 6.56 -21.74
C PRO A 40 13.67 7.93 -22.26
N GLY A 41 12.38 8.13 -22.46
CA GLY A 41 11.80 9.41 -22.86
C GLY A 41 12.14 10.55 -21.89
N LEU A 42 11.91 10.34 -20.59
CA LEU A 42 12.27 11.29 -19.54
C LEU A 42 13.78 11.57 -19.51
N LEU A 43 14.61 10.53 -19.58
CA LEU A 43 16.08 10.69 -19.60
C LEU A 43 16.52 11.55 -20.79
N LEU A 44 16.01 11.28 -22.00
CA LEU A 44 16.33 12.08 -23.19
C LEU A 44 15.88 13.55 -23.06
N LEU A 45 14.76 13.82 -22.38
CA LEU A 45 14.30 15.19 -22.09
C LEU A 45 15.19 15.88 -21.05
N ILE A 46 15.69 15.16 -20.05
CA ILE A 46 16.69 15.66 -19.09
C ILE A 46 18.02 15.93 -19.81
N ASP A 47 18.43 15.06 -20.74
CA ASP A 47 19.65 15.22 -21.54
C ASP A 47 19.60 16.52 -22.35
N GLY A 48 18.49 16.77 -23.05
CA GLY A 48 18.25 17.98 -23.86
C GLY A 48 18.03 19.27 -23.06
N ALA A 49 17.80 19.18 -21.74
CA ALA A 49 17.62 20.36 -20.89
C ALA A 49 18.91 21.22 -20.80
N ARG A 50 18.78 22.54 -20.85
CA ARG A 50 19.93 23.46 -20.76
C ARG A 50 20.56 23.55 -19.36
N GLY A 51 19.86 23.11 -18.32
CA GLY A 51 20.30 23.16 -16.93
C GLY A 51 19.34 22.45 -15.98
N PRO A 52 19.65 22.37 -14.68
CA PRO A 52 18.87 21.64 -13.69
C PRO A 52 17.44 22.18 -13.53
N ALA A 53 17.22 23.50 -13.62
CA ALA A 53 15.88 24.09 -13.55
C ALA A 53 14.96 23.62 -14.70
N VAL A 54 15.50 23.54 -15.93
CA VAL A 54 14.74 23.03 -17.08
C VAL A 54 14.48 21.54 -16.94
N ALA A 55 15.44 20.76 -16.42
CA ALA A 55 15.26 19.34 -16.13
C ALA A 55 14.19 19.12 -15.04
N ALA A 56 14.21 19.93 -13.98
CA ALA A 56 13.22 19.93 -12.91
C ALA A 56 11.81 20.14 -13.47
N ARG A 57 11.65 21.11 -14.38
CA ARG A 57 10.38 21.33 -15.06
C ARG A 57 9.90 20.11 -15.86
N ARG A 58 10.81 19.37 -16.50
CA ARG A 58 10.43 18.12 -17.21
C ARG A 58 10.08 17.01 -16.24
N GLY A 59 10.82 16.88 -15.14
CA GLY A 59 10.48 15.98 -14.04
C GLY A 59 9.11 16.30 -13.45
N PHE A 60 8.78 17.58 -13.26
CA PHE A 60 7.47 18.04 -12.82
C PHE A 60 6.37 17.56 -13.75
N TRP A 61 6.44 17.87 -15.05
CA TRP A 61 5.38 17.45 -15.99
C TRP A 61 5.26 15.94 -16.13
N PHE A 62 6.38 15.20 -16.09
CA PHE A 62 6.35 13.74 -16.04
C PHE A 62 5.66 13.23 -14.78
N GLY A 63 6.06 13.71 -13.60
CA GLY A 63 5.45 13.33 -12.33
C GLY A 63 3.98 13.70 -12.27
N PHE A 64 3.61 14.88 -12.78
CA PHE A 64 2.23 15.35 -12.85
C PHE A 64 1.38 14.41 -13.71
N GLY A 65 1.84 14.05 -14.92
CA GLY A 65 1.10 13.12 -15.78
C GLY A 65 0.96 11.72 -15.19
N CYS A 66 2.03 11.22 -14.55
CA CYS A 66 2.01 9.92 -13.88
C CYS A 66 1.00 9.89 -12.73
N ASN A 67 1.01 10.90 -11.86
CA ASN A 67 0.10 10.97 -10.72
C ASN A 67 -1.34 11.30 -11.14
N LEU A 68 -1.54 12.12 -12.17
CA LEU A 68 -2.88 12.47 -12.66
C LEU A 68 -3.65 11.24 -13.14
N VAL A 69 -2.97 10.33 -13.86
CA VAL A 69 -3.55 9.06 -14.30
C VAL A 69 -3.50 8.03 -13.19
N GLY A 70 -2.43 7.96 -12.39
CA GLY A 70 -2.28 6.95 -11.35
C GLY A 70 -3.21 7.14 -10.13
N LEU A 71 -3.69 8.37 -9.91
CA LEU A 71 -4.50 8.76 -8.75
C LEU A 71 -5.87 9.32 -9.12
N TYR A 72 -6.36 9.08 -10.35
CA TYR A 72 -7.68 9.57 -10.77
C TYR A 72 -8.80 9.10 -9.84
N TRP A 73 -8.61 7.94 -9.20
CA TRP A 73 -9.54 7.34 -8.25
C TRP A 73 -9.84 8.21 -7.02
N ILE A 74 -9.01 9.21 -6.71
CA ILE A 74 -9.32 10.20 -5.65
C ILE A 74 -10.64 10.93 -5.96
N THR A 75 -11.03 11.01 -7.23
CA THR A 75 -12.33 11.53 -7.64
C THR A 75 -13.48 10.75 -7.02
N GLU A 76 -13.39 9.42 -6.93
CA GLU A 76 -14.44 8.57 -6.34
C GLU A 76 -14.71 8.95 -4.88
N ALA A 77 -13.65 9.21 -4.11
CA ALA A 77 -13.77 9.61 -2.71
C ALA A 77 -14.53 10.93 -2.54
N ILE A 78 -14.31 11.88 -3.45
CA ILE A 78 -15.01 13.18 -3.45
C ILE A 78 -16.48 13.00 -3.84
N LEU A 79 -16.77 12.07 -4.76
CA LEU A 79 -18.12 11.83 -5.25
C LEU A 79 -19.03 11.13 -4.22
N VAL A 80 -18.47 10.48 -3.18
CA VAL A 80 -19.26 9.97 -2.05
C VAL A 80 -20.13 11.07 -1.42
N GLU A 81 -19.58 12.28 -1.29
CA GLU A 81 -20.28 13.48 -0.82
C GLU A 81 -20.45 14.51 -1.95
N ALA A 82 -20.81 14.05 -3.16
CA ALA A 82 -20.94 14.89 -4.35
C ALA A 82 -21.84 16.11 -4.13
N SER A 83 -22.92 15.99 -3.35
CA SER A 83 -23.82 17.11 -3.02
C SER A 83 -23.11 18.32 -2.42
N ARG A 84 -21.98 18.10 -1.73
CA ARG A 84 -21.19 19.12 -1.06
C ARG A 84 -19.88 19.45 -1.80
N PHE A 85 -19.24 18.44 -2.39
CA PHE A 85 -17.84 18.54 -2.84
C PHE A 85 -17.62 18.31 -4.33
N TRP A 86 -18.65 18.14 -5.16
CA TRP A 86 -18.47 17.91 -6.61
C TRP A 86 -17.56 18.96 -7.30
N TRP A 87 -17.60 20.22 -6.84
CA TRP A 87 -16.80 21.31 -7.40
C TRP A 87 -15.29 21.17 -7.14
N LEU A 88 -14.86 20.32 -6.19
CA LEU A 88 -13.46 20.02 -5.92
C LEU A 88 -12.85 19.04 -6.93
N VAL A 89 -13.67 18.25 -7.63
CA VAL A 89 -13.23 17.23 -8.59
C VAL A 89 -12.17 17.73 -9.59
N PRO A 90 -12.37 18.85 -10.32
CA PRO A 90 -11.39 19.32 -11.29
C PRO A 90 -10.10 19.85 -10.66
N PHE A 91 -10.05 20.06 -9.34
CA PHE A 91 -8.91 20.66 -8.64
C PHE A 91 -8.13 19.66 -7.78
N ALA A 92 -8.82 18.73 -7.11
CA ALA A 92 -8.20 17.86 -6.11
C ALA A 92 -7.13 16.94 -6.72
N VAL A 93 -7.47 16.20 -7.79
CA VAL A 93 -6.51 15.29 -8.43
C VAL A 93 -5.34 16.06 -9.06
N PRO A 94 -5.54 17.16 -9.82
CA PRO A 94 -4.43 17.98 -10.29
C PRO A 94 -3.59 18.58 -9.16
N ALA A 95 -4.20 19.06 -8.07
CA ALA A 95 -3.46 19.65 -6.95
C ALA A 95 -2.56 18.62 -6.25
N VAL A 96 -3.11 17.46 -5.90
CA VAL A 96 -2.31 16.35 -5.31
C VAL A 96 -1.21 15.93 -6.30
N SER A 97 -1.55 15.78 -7.58
CA SER A 97 -0.57 15.43 -8.63
C SER A 97 0.55 16.45 -8.76
N ALA A 98 0.25 17.75 -8.63
CA ALA A 98 1.24 18.82 -8.66
C ALA A 98 2.17 18.80 -7.45
N VAL A 99 1.63 18.56 -6.24
CA VAL A 99 2.44 18.41 -5.02
C VAL A 99 3.40 17.23 -5.17
N LEU A 100 2.91 16.07 -5.62
CA LEU A 100 3.74 14.88 -5.80
C LEU A 100 4.75 15.04 -6.96
N ALA A 101 4.40 15.81 -7.98
CA ALA A 101 5.29 16.12 -9.10
C ALA A 101 6.54 16.92 -8.68
N VAL A 102 6.51 17.66 -7.57
CA VAL A 102 7.68 18.36 -7.03
C VAL A 102 8.80 17.39 -6.65
N PHE A 103 8.46 16.22 -6.10
CA PHE A 103 9.44 15.18 -5.80
C PHE A 103 10.14 14.69 -7.07
N VAL A 104 9.38 14.45 -8.15
CA VAL A 104 9.94 14.03 -9.45
C VAL A 104 10.73 15.16 -10.12
N ALA A 105 10.33 16.42 -9.92
CA ALA A 105 11.10 17.58 -10.34
C ALA A 105 12.49 17.60 -9.68
N ALA A 106 12.55 17.36 -8.37
CA ALA A 106 13.82 17.25 -7.64
C ALA A 106 14.70 16.12 -8.18
N VAL A 107 14.11 14.95 -8.44
CA VAL A 107 14.82 13.80 -9.06
C VAL A 107 15.46 14.20 -10.39
N ALA A 108 14.70 14.82 -11.29
CA ALA A 108 15.21 15.24 -12.60
C ALA A 108 16.29 16.32 -12.49
N ALA A 109 16.16 17.26 -11.54
CA ALA A 109 17.17 18.27 -11.26
C ALA A 109 18.48 17.65 -10.77
N VAL A 110 18.39 16.72 -9.81
CA VAL A 110 19.55 16.00 -9.25
C VAL A 110 20.23 15.16 -10.33
N ALA A 111 19.47 14.41 -11.12
CA ALA A 111 19.98 13.59 -12.21
C ALA A 111 20.70 14.42 -13.29
N LYS A 112 20.30 15.68 -13.50
CA LYS A 112 20.92 16.56 -14.49
C LYS A 112 22.39 16.88 -14.18
N HIS A 113 22.79 16.84 -12.91
CA HIS A 113 24.18 17.06 -12.49
C HIS A 113 25.11 15.91 -12.88
N ALA A 114 24.57 14.70 -13.10
CA ALA A 114 25.32 13.58 -13.64
C ALA A 114 25.48 13.70 -15.17
N ARG A 115 26.55 13.13 -15.71
CA ARG A 115 26.78 13.08 -17.17
C ARG A 115 25.77 12.15 -17.86
N ALA A 116 25.44 12.47 -19.12
CA ALA A 116 24.54 11.67 -19.94
C ALA A 116 25.00 10.20 -20.07
N GLY A 117 24.03 9.30 -20.27
CA GLY A 117 24.25 7.85 -20.30
C GLY A 117 24.11 7.21 -18.93
N TRP A 118 24.90 6.17 -18.67
CA TRP A 118 24.79 5.38 -17.45
C TRP A 118 24.91 6.17 -16.14
N PRO A 119 25.77 7.18 -15.97
CA PRO A 119 25.87 7.87 -14.69
C PRO A 119 24.57 8.60 -14.33
N ARG A 120 23.88 9.19 -15.33
CA ARG A 120 22.58 9.83 -15.15
C ARG A 120 21.47 8.85 -14.82
N VAL A 121 21.49 7.65 -15.39
CA VAL A 121 20.51 6.59 -15.05
C VAL A 121 20.62 6.21 -13.57
N PHE A 122 21.84 5.97 -13.07
CA PHE A 122 22.05 5.63 -11.66
C PHE A 122 21.74 6.80 -10.72
N ALA A 123 22.08 8.03 -11.12
CA ALA A 123 21.72 9.23 -10.38
C ALA A 123 20.19 9.43 -10.31
N LEU A 124 19.48 9.23 -11.43
CA LEU A 124 18.02 9.31 -11.48
C LEU A 124 17.39 8.24 -10.59
N ALA A 125 17.80 6.98 -10.72
CA ALA A 125 17.22 5.88 -9.96
C ALA A 125 17.46 6.03 -8.45
N GLY A 126 18.68 6.42 -8.04
CA GLY A 126 19.01 6.68 -6.64
C GLY A 126 18.25 7.88 -6.07
N ALA A 127 18.21 9.00 -6.81
CA ALA A 127 17.45 10.18 -6.40
C ALA A 127 15.95 9.89 -6.31
N TRP A 128 15.41 9.02 -7.17
CA TRP A 128 14.00 8.62 -7.15
C TRP A 128 13.64 7.90 -5.86
N VAL A 129 14.45 6.93 -5.44
CA VAL A 129 14.23 6.23 -4.16
C VAL A 129 14.32 7.19 -2.98
N LEU A 130 15.29 8.12 -2.98
CA LEU A 130 15.36 9.14 -1.93
C LEU A 130 14.13 10.06 -1.92
N ALA A 131 13.57 10.37 -3.09
CA ALA A 131 12.36 11.15 -3.21
C ALA A 131 11.12 10.38 -2.72
N ASP A 132 11.03 9.08 -3.02
CA ASP A 132 9.98 8.19 -2.49
C ASP A 132 10.06 8.07 -0.96
N LEU A 133 11.26 7.90 -0.40
CA LEU A 133 11.49 7.92 1.04
C LEU A 133 11.11 9.27 1.65
N ALA A 134 11.51 10.39 1.04
CA ALA A 134 11.13 11.71 1.52
C ALA A 134 9.60 11.92 1.52
N ARG A 135 8.92 11.45 0.48
CA ARG A 135 7.46 11.50 0.33
C ARG A 135 6.71 10.62 1.34
N GLN A 136 7.34 9.57 1.87
CA GLN A 136 6.77 8.75 2.94
C GLN A 136 6.64 9.53 4.26
N PHE A 137 7.49 10.53 4.50
CA PHE A 137 7.50 11.27 5.77
C PHE A 137 7.00 12.72 5.66
N ALA A 138 7.17 13.36 4.50
CA ALA A 138 6.74 14.73 4.29
C ALA A 138 5.21 14.86 4.40
N PHE A 139 4.71 15.87 5.11
CA PHE A 139 3.28 16.21 5.20
C PHE A 139 2.40 15.01 5.61
N THR A 140 2.85 14.25 6.62
CA THR A 140 2.25 12.98 7.12
C THR A 140 2.35 11.78 6.18
N GLY A 141 3.00 11.95 5.03
CA GLY A 141 3.32 10.86 4.13
C GLY A 141 2.21 10.53 3.14
N PHE A 142 2.61 10.19 1.92
CA PHE A 142 1.72 9.59 0.93
C PHE A 142 2.51 8.62 0.04
N PRO A 143 2.98 7.46 0.53
CA PRO A 143 3.80 6.52 -0.26
C PRO A 143 2.97 5.64 -1.22
N TRP A 144 1.99 6.22 -1.91
CA TRP A 144 1.15 5.54 -2.89
C TRP A 144 1.88 5.33 -4.23
N ASN A 145 1.59 4.26 -4.97
CA ASN A 145 2.20 3.98 -6.29
C ASN A 145 3.75 4.06 -6.30
N LEU A 146 4.40 3.46 -5.30
CA LEU A 146 5.85 3.22 -5.36
C LEU A 146 6.15 2.30 -6.55
N TRP A 147 7.10 2.66 -7.41
CA TRP A 147 7.36 1.98 -8.68
C TRP A 147 7.78 0.51 -8.54
N GLY A 148 8.18 0.07 -7.36
CA GLY A 148 8.36 -1.34 -7.04
C GLY A 148 7.08 -2.17 -7.08
N SER A 149 5.90 -1.56 -6.88
CA SER A 149 4.61 -2.26 -6.86
C SER A 149 4.12 -2.71 -8.23
N VAL A 150 4.72 -2.23 -9.33
CA VAL A 150 4.40 -2.65 -10.70
C VAL A 150 4.66 -4.16 -10.94
N TRP A 151 5.45 -4.78 -10.08
CA TRP A 151 5.78 -6.21 -10.12
C TRP A 151 4.77 -7.11 -9.42
N GLU A 152 3.73 -6.53 -8.81
CA GLU A 152 2.68 -7.26 -8.08
C GLU A 152 1.64 -7.90 -9.03
N PHE A 153 2.10 -8.69 -10.00
CA PHE A 153 1.16 -9.37 -10.90
C PHE A 153 0.24 -10.35 -10.14
N PRO A 154 -0.99 -10.57 -10.61
CA PRO A 154 -1.79 -11.66 -10.09
C PRO A 154 -1.13 -13.02 -10.37
N GLY A 155 -1.22 -13.92 -9.40
CA GLY A 155 -0.71 -15.30 -9.51
C GLY A 155 0.82 -15.43 -9.45
N ARG A 156 1.32 -16.54 -10.02
CA ARG A 156 2.70 -17.03 -9.85
C ARG A 156 3.76 -16.04 -10.32
N LEU A 157 3.48 -15.24 -11.35
CA LEU A 157 4.44 -14.23 -11.81
C LEU A 157 4.70 -13.20 -10.71
N GLY A 158 3.65 -12.64 -10.12
CA GLY A 158 3.83 -11.67 -9.03
C GLY A 158 4.44 -12.31 -7.81
N ASP A 159 4.08 -13.57 -7.50
CA ASP A 159 4.74 -14.30 -6.41
C ASP A 159 6.25 -14.30 -6.59
N ILE A 160 6.77 -14.54 -7.81
CA ILE A 160 8.21 -14.54 -8.08
C ILE A 160 8.79 -13.13 -8.01
N PHE A 161 8.16 -12.16 -8.68
CA PHE A 161 8.77 -10.84 -8.86
C PHE A 161 8.76 -9.97 -7.60
N ILE A 162 7.86 -10.18 -6.64
CA ILE A 162 7.86 -9.36 -5.41
C ILE A 162 8.91 -9.84 -4.38
N GLN A 163 9.45 -11.06 -4.49
CA GLN A 163 10.28 -11.67 -3.44
C GLN A 163 11.50 -10.84 -3.01
N PRO A 164 12.24 -10.13 -3.89
CA PRO A 164 13.38 -9.33 -3.42
C PRO A 164 12.98 -8.19 -2.48
N ALA A 165 11.70 -7.81 -2.40
CA ALA A 165 11.23 -6.85 -1.39
C ALA A 165 11.52 -7.32 0.04
N ALA A 166 11.61 -8.63 0.30
CA ALA A 166 12.06 -9.16 1.59
C ALA A 166 13.47 -8.69 1.98
N VAL A 167 14.29 -8.27 1.02
CA VAL A 167 15.66 -7.79 1.27
C VAL A 167 15.74 -6.29 1.13
N VAL A 168 15.20 -5.74 0.04
CA VAL A 168 15.43 -4.34 -0.35
C VAL A 168 14.19 -3.46 -0.25
N SER A 169 13.06 -4.00 0.22
CA SER A 169 11.71 -3.41 0.17
C SER A 169 11.22 -3.06 -1.24
N VAL A 170 9.97 -2.61 -1.33
CA VAL A 170 9.40 -2.00 -2.52
C VAL A 170 10.25 -0.84 -3.06
N HIS A 171 10.99 -0.11 -2.20
CA HIS A 171 11.86 0.99 -2.62
C HIS A 171 13.10 0.50 -3.38
N GLY A 172 13.69 -0.62 -2.97
CA GLY A 172 14.76 -1.26 -3.73
C GLY A 172 14.25 -1.88 -5.04
N LEU A 173 13.01 -2.37 -5.07
CA LEU A 173 12.36 -2.76 -6.31
C LEU A 173 12.20 -1.54 -7.24
N THR A 174 11.80 -0.36 -6.73
CA THR A 174 11.77 0.90 -7.50
C THR A 174 13.12 1.18 -8.15
N LEU A 175 14.22 1.08 -7.39
CA LEU A 175 15.58 1.28 -7.91
C LEU A 175 15.84 0.37 -9.12
N ALA A 176 15.63 -0.93 -8.94
CA ALA A 176 15.89 -1.93 -9.96
C ALA A 176 14.95 -1.78 -11.17
N THR A 177 13.67 -1.44 -10.96
CA THR A 177 12.72 -1.09 -12.04
C THR A 177 13.26 0.02 -12.92
N LEU A 178 13.73 1.14 -12.32
CA LEU A 178 14.24 2.28 -13.08
C LEU A 178 15.53 1.94 -13.84
N LEU A 179 16.43 1.17 -13.24
CA LEU A 179 17.66 0.71 -13.90
C LEU A 179 17.34 -0.20 -15.10
N LEU A 180 16.40 -1.14 -14.95
CA LEU A 180 15.95 -2.04 -16.02
C LEU A 180 15.22 -1.27 -17.13
N ALA A 181 14.30 -0.38 -16.77
CA ALA A 181 13.54 0.44 -17.71
C ALA A 181 14.43 1.36 -18.57
N ALA A 182 15.56 1.81 -18.03
CA ALA A 182 16.52 2.66 -18.72
C ALA A 182 17.47 1.91 -19.67
N THR A 183 17.50 0.57 -19.68
CA THR A 183 18.41 -0.22 -20.53
C THR A 183 18.39 0.12 -22.04
N PRO A 184 17.28 0.57 -22.67
CA PRO A 184 17.28 0.94 -24.09
C PRO A 184 18.27 2.08 -24.42
N VAL A 185 18.51 3.01 -23.49
CA VAL A 185 19.46 4.14 -23.68
C VAL A 185 20.87 3.83 -23.20
N LEU A 186 21.13 2.60 -22.73
CA LEU A 186 22.43 2.16 -22.27
C LEU A 186 23.15 1.31 -23.33
N GLY A 187 24.49 1.28 -23.26
CA GLY A 187 25.32 0.44 -24.13
C GLY A 187 25.18 -1.06 -23.85
N ARG A 188 25.62 -1.90 -24.81
CA ARG A 188 25.47 -3.37 -24.77
C ARG A 188 25.86 -4.01 -23.43
N ARG A 189 26.99 -3.60 -22.84
CA ARG A 189 27.47 -4.13 -21.54
C ARG A 189 26.44 -3.96 -20.41
N LEU A 190 25.78 -2.80 -20.34
CA LEU A 190 24.80 -2.51 -19.30
C LEU A 190 23.43 -3.13 -19.59
N ARG A 191 23.09 -3.36 -20.86
CA ARG A 191 21.91 -4.18 -21.21
C ARG A 191 22.09 -5.63 -20.75
N VAL A 192 23.28 -6.20 -20.96
CA VAL A 192 23.64 -7.53 -20.45
C VAL A 192 23.60 -7.55 -18.92
N ALA A 193 24.16 -6.53 -18.25
CA ALA A 193 24.07 -6.41 -16.80
C ALA A 193 22.62 -6.30 -16.31
N GLY A 194 21.74 -5.57 -17.01
CA GLY A 194 20.32 -5.50 -16.72
C GLY A 194 19.61 -6.86 -16.89
N ALA A 195 19.91 -7.60 -17.95
CA ALA A 195 19.40 -8.95 -18.14
C ALA A 195 19.88 -9.91 -17.04
N ALA A 196 21.15 -9.81 -16.64
CA ALA A 196 21.70 -10.59 -15.52
C ALA A 196 21.05 -10.21 -14.19
N LEU A 197 20.78 -8.92 -13.95
CA LEU A 197 20.04 -8.45 -12.77
C LEU A 197 18.62 -9.03 -12.74
N LEU A 198 17.90 -8.99 -13.86
CA LEU A 198 16.56 -9.57 -13.96
C LEU A 198 16.58 -11.10 -13.76
N ALA A 199 17.56 -11.79 -14.32
CA ALA A 199 17.73 -13.23 -14.12
C ALA A 199 18.03 -13.56 -12.65
N ALA A 200 18.92 -12.79 -11.99
CA ALA A 200 19.21 -12.96 -10.56
C ALA A 200 18.00 -12.65 -9.68
N TRP A 201 17.21 -11.63 -10.02
CA TRP A 201 15.95 -11.29 -9.37
C TRP A 201 14.97 -12.46 -9.44
N ILE A 202 14.71 -12.99 -10.65
CA ILE A 202 13.81 -14.13 -10.87
C ILE A 202 14.34 -15.37 -10.15
N GLY A 203 15.64 -15.64 -10.24
CA GLY A 203 16.29 -16.77 -9.56
C GLY A 203 16.14 -16.69 -8.04
N PHE A 204 16.33 -15.51 -7.44
CA PHE A 204 16.08 -15.28 -6.01
C PHE A 204 14.62 -15.54 -5.65
N GLY A 205 13.68 -15.06 -6.47
CA GLY A 205 12.26 -15.29 -6.25
C GLY A 205 11.88 -16.77 -6.29
N LEU A 206 12.36 -17.50 -7.29
CA LEU A 206 12.17 -18.95 -7.40
C LEU A 206 12.77 -19.69 -6.20
N MET A 207 13.99 -19.32 -5.78
CA MET A 207 14.65 -19.92 -4.62
C MET A 207 13.85 -19.69 -3.32
N ARG A 208 13.36 -18.46 -3.07
CA ARG A 208 12.57 -18.14 -1.86
C ARG A 208 11.22 -18.85 -1.85
N LEU A 209 10.60 -19.04 -3.01
CA LEU A 209 9.35 -19.79 -3.16
C LEU A 209 9.53 -21.31 -3.06
N ALA A 210 10.69 -21.84 -3.41
CA ALA A 210 11.00 -23.27 -3.27
C ALA A 210 11.26 -23.69 -1.81
N ALA A 211 11.67 -22.74 -0.94
CA ALA A 211 11.85 -23.03 0.47
C ALA A 211 10.52 -23.42 1.15
N PRO A 212 10.50 -24.41 2.06
CA PRO A 212 9.30 -24.78 2.78
C PRO A 212 8.84 -23.64 3.70
N LEU A 213 7.52 -23.48 3.85
CA LEU A 213 6.96 -22.56 4.83
C LEU A 213 6.87 -23.25 6.21
N PRO A 214 7.11 -22.51 7.30
CA PRO A 214 6.73 -22.96 8.63
C PRO A 214 5.24 -23.27 8.70
N PRO A 215 4.82 -24.24 9.55
CA PRO A 215 3.40 -24.49 9.76
C PRO A 215 2.70 -23.24 10.31
N GLY A 216 1.45 -23.06 9.91
CA GLY A 216 0.61 -21.99 10.45
C GLY A 216 0.29 -22.19 11.94
N PRO A 217 -0.19 -21.15 12.63
CA PRO A 217 -0.48 -21.21 14.07
C PRO A 217 -1.75 -22.01 14.42
N GLY A 218 -2.32 -22.76 13.47
CA GLY A 218 -3.54 -23.55 13.68
C GLY A 218 -4.80 -22.69 13.85
N ILE A 219 -4.84 -21.52 13.21
CA ILE A 219 -6.01 -20.62 13.18
C ILE A 219 -6.49 -20.46 11.73
N THR A 220 -7.80 -20.49 11.54
CA THR A 220 -8.48 -20.20 10.27
C THR A 220 -9.16 -18.84 10.36
N ALA A 221 -8.83 -17.94 9.45
CA ALA A 221 -9.49 -16.64 9.34
C ALA A 221 -10.82 -16.77 8.60
N VAL A 222 -11.86 -16.13 9.13
CA VAL A 222 -13.15 -15.92 8.48
C VAL A 222 -13.30 -14.43 8.22
N LEU A 223 -12.98 -14.02 6.99
CA LEU A 223 -13.09 -12.63 6.56
C LEU A 223 -14.54 -12.39 6.13
N VAL A 224 -15.19 -11.40 6.73
CA VAL A 224 -16.57 -11.03 6.40
C VAL A 224 -16.56 -9.78 5.53
N GLN A 225 -17.19 -9.83 4.37
CA GLN A 225 -17.27 -8.71 3.43
C GLN A 225 -18.74 -8.33 3.23
N GLY A 226 -19.16 -7.21 3.81
CA GLY A 226 -20.58 -6.82 3.89
C GLY A 226 -21.12 -6.07 2.67
N ASP A 227 -20.22 -5.54 1.82
CA ASP A 227 -20.56 -4.77 0.62
C ASP A 227 -21.56 -3.64 0.93
N VAL A 228 -21.19 -2.79 1.89
CA VAL A 228 -22.02 -1.66 2.35
C VAL A 228 -21.49 -0.38 1.72
N ALA A 229 -22.32 0.33 0.95
CA ALA A 229 -21.91 1.61 0.37
C ALA A 229 -21.63 2.66 1.45
N GLU A 230 -20.67 3.57 1.21
CA GLU A 230 -20.24 4.53 2.23
C GLU A 230 -21.37 5.47 2.69
N GLY A 231 -22.23 5.92 1.76
CA GLY A 231 -23.37 6.78 2.07
C GLY A 231 -24.47 6.11 2.92
N GLU A 232 -24.54 4.77 2.94
CA GLU A 232 -25.54 4.01 3.71
C GLU A 232 -25.12 3.76 5.16
N LYS A 233 -23.81 3.76 5.41
CA LYS A 233 -23.18 3.29 6.65
C LYS A 233 -23.62 4.03 7.90
N TRP A 234 -23.97 5.31 7.75
CA TRP A 234 -24.34 6.21 8.84
C TRP A 234 -25.86 6.40 8.98
N GLY A 235 -26.65 5.74 8.14
CA GLY A 235 -28.12 5.80 8.20
C GLY A 235 -28.68 5.01 9.38
N GLN A 236 -29.37 5.68 10.31
CA GLN A 236 -29.98 5.03 11.48
C GLN A 236 -31.00 3.94 11.12
N THR A 237 -31.70 4.10 9.98
CA THR A 237 -32.67 3.11 9.46
C THR A 237 -32.01 1.86 8.90
N LEU A 238 -30.76 1.95 8.42
CA LEU A 238 -30.02 0.84 7.81
C LEU A 238 -29.09 0.13 8.81
N ALA A 239 -28.74 0.76 9.93
CA ALA A 239 -27.83 0.20 10.94
C ALA A 239 -28.21 -1.22 11.37
N MET A 240 -29.48 -1.48 11.66
CA MET A 240 -29.94 -2.83 12.03
C MET A 240 -29.80 -3.81 10.86
N GLN A 241 -30.14 -3.40 9.63
CA GLN A 241 -30.05 -4.27 8.45
C GLN A 241 -28.59 -4.64 8.14
N ILE A 242 -27.69 -3.65 8.20
CA ILE A 242 -26.24 -3.84 8.05
C ILE A 242 -25.74 -4.82 9.11
N PHE A 243 -26.10 -4.59 10.37
CA PHE A 243 -25.67 -5.47 11.47
C PHE A 243 -26.17 -6.91 11.28
N GLN A 244 -27.44 -7.11 10.92
CA GLN A 244 -27.99 -8.44 10.65
C GLN A 244 -27.32 -9.12 9.45
N ARG A 245 -26.97 -8.37 8.40
CA ARG A 245 -26.19 -8.87 7.26
C ARG A 245 -24.83 -9.40 7.72
N TYR A 246 -24.08 -8.63 8.49
CA TYR A 246 -22.78 -9.04 9.02
C TYR A 246 -22.90 -10.27 9.94
N LEU A 247 -23.94 -10.36 10.77
CA LEU A 247 -24.18 -11.55 11.59
C LEU A 247 -24.53 -12.78 10.75
N ALA A 248 -25.35 -12.63 9.70
CA ALA A 248 -25.70 -13.72 8.79
C ALA A 248 -24.48 -14.24 8.04
N LEU A 249 -23.65 -13.34 7.49
CA LEU A 249 -22.39 -13.69 6.85
C LEU A 249 -21.42 -14.35 7.84
N THR A 250 -21.35 -13.86 9.08
CA THR A 250 -20.52 -14.50 10.12
C THR A 250 -20.95 -15.94 10.35
N ARG A 251 -22.26 -16.21 10.48
CA ARG A 251 -22.77 -17.58 10.64
C ARG A 251 -22.47 -18.46 9.43
N ASP A 252 -22.59 -17.93 8.22
CA ASP A 252 -22.22 -18.65 6.98
C ASP A 252 -20.72 -19.01 6.97
N GLY A 253 -19.85 -18.05 7.28
CA GLY A 253 -18.40 -18.29 7.38
C GLY A 253 -18.03 -19.33 8.44
N MET A 254 -18.68 -19.29 9.61
CA MET A 254 -18.49 -20.30 10.66
C MET A 254 -18.99 -21.69 10.23
N ALA A 255 -20.13 -21.77 9.54
CA ALA A 255 -20.66 -23.03 9.03
C ALA A 255 -19.74 -23.65 7.96
N ARG A 256 -19.19 -22.82 7.06
CA ARG A 256 -18.19 -23.25 6.06
C ARG A 256 -16.90 -23.75 6.72
N ALA A 257 -16.38 -23.02 7.71
CA ALA A 257 -15.21 -23.46 8.47
C ALA A 257 -15.45 -24.81 9.18
N ALA A 258 -16.63 -25.00 9.77
CA ALA A 258 -17.00 -26.27 10.38
C ALA A 258 -17.10 -27.42 9.36
N ALA A 259 -17.64 -27.15 8.16
CA ALA A 259 -17.68 -28.11 7.06
C ALA A 259 -16.29 -28.51 6.56
N GLU A 260 -15.31 -27.61 6.64
CA GLU A 260 -13.89 -27.88 6.40
C GLU A 260 -13.17 -28.56 7.58
N GLY A 261 -13.91 -28.94 8.63
CA GLY A 261 -13.37 -29.64 9.81
C GLY A 261 -12.68 -28.73 10.83
N VAL A 262 -12.84 -27.40 10.71
CA VAL A 262 -12.25 -26.44 11.65
C VAL A 262 -13.13 -26.30 12.89
N ALA A 263 -12.58 -26.64 14.05
CA ALA A 263 -13.28 -26.44 15.32
C ALA A 263 -13.51 -24.94 15.61
N PRO A 264 -14.66 -24.52 16.18
CA PRO A 264 -14.96 -23.10 16.44
C PRO A 264 -13.88 -22.35 17.22
N GLY A 265 -13.19 -23.01 18.15
CA GLY A 265 -12.09 -22.43 18.92
C GLY A 265 -10.83 -22.11 18.09
N HIS A 266 -10.74 -22.59 16.86
CA HIS A 266 -9.64 -22.35 15.92
C HIS A 266 -10.01 -21.33 14.84
N THR A 267 -11.19 -20.72 14.93
CA THR A 267 -11.66 -19.73 13.97
C THR A 267 -11.48 -18.32 14.50
N LEU A 268 -11.06 -17.40 13.63
CA LEU A 268 -10.99 -15.97 13.90
C LEU A 268 -11.84 -15.20 12.90
N VAL A 269 -12.98 -14.67 13.35
CA VAL A 269 -13.85 -13.82 12.55
C VAL A 269 -13.26 -12.41 12.46
N ILE A 270 -13.20 -11.85 11.25
CA ILE A 270 -12.65 -10.51 11.01
C ILE A 270 -13.67 -9.70 10.24
N TRP A 271 -14.16 -8.60 10.85
CA TRP A 271 -15.00 -7.63 10.18
C TRP A 271 -14.17 -6.42 9.70
N PRO A 272 -14.49 -5.81 8.55
CA PRO A 272 -13.74 -4.70 7.97
C PRO A 272 -13.78 -3.41 8.80
N GLU A 273 -13.08 -2.38 8.32
CA GLU A 273 -12.99 -1.06 8.95
C GLU A 273 -14.38 -0.43 9.14
N THR A 274 -14.68 -0.04 10.39
CA THR A 274 -15.95 0.57 10.79
C THR A 274 -17.18 -0.25 10.36
N ALA A 275 -17.05 -1.57 10.22
CA ALA A 275 -18.14 -2.44 9.80
C ALA A 275 -19.28 -2.54 10.81
N SER A 276 -18.99 -2.38 12.10
CA SER A 276 -20.05 -2.31 13.11
C SER A 276 -20.71 -0.93 13.10
N PRO A 277 -22.05 -0.84 12.91
CA PRO A 277 -22.77 0.42 13.00
C PRO A 277 -23.02 0.87 14.46
N TYR A 278 -22.63 0.07 15.45
CA TYR A 278 -22.87 0.30 16.87
C TYR A 278 -21.57 0.58 17.64
N LEU A 279 -21.71 1.20 18.81
CA LEU A 279 -20.56 1.55 19.65
C LEU A 279 -20.17 0.37 20.54
N LEU A 280 -19.22 -0.43 20.05
CA LEU A 280 -18.78 -1.64 20.76
C LEU A 280 -18.17 -1.37 22.13
N GLY A 281 -17.73 -0.15 22.46
CA GLY A 281 -17.28 0.19 23.81
C GLY A 281 -18.42 0.16 24.84
N SER A 282 -19.59 0.67 24.48
CA SER A 282 -20.72 0.93 25.40
C SER A 282 -21.88 -0.04 25.26
N GLU A 283 -21.86 -0.97 24.29
CA GLU A 283 -22.99 -1.85 23.98
C GLU A 283 -22.67 -3.35 24.20
N PRO A 284 -22.77 -3.87 25.45
CA PRO A 284 -22.51 -5.28 25.74
C PRO A 284 -23.37 -6.27 24.96
N ALA A 285 -24.65 -5.95 24.75
CA ALA A 285 -25.59 -6.82 24.03
C ALA A 285 -25.20 -7.02 22.57
N VAL A 286 -24.71 -5.96 21.90
CA VAL A 286 -24.17 -6.05 20.53
C VAL A 286 -22.95 -6.97 20.50
N ARG A 287 -22.00 -6.78 21.43
CA ARG A 287 -20.79 -7.63 21.50
C ARG A 287 -21.11 -9.10 21.76
N GLN A 288 -22.08 -9.37 22.63
CA GLN A 288 -22.54 -10.74 22.92
C GLN A 288 -23.18 -11.39 21.70
N THR A 289 -24.00 -10.63 20.96
CA THR A 289 -24.62 -11.10 19.70
C THR A 289 -23.56 -11.44 18.65
N ILE A 290 -22.53 -10.59 18.48
CA ILE A 290 -21.38 -10.87 17.59
C ILE A 290 -20.67 -12.15 18.03
N ALA A 291 -20.33 -12.26 19.32
CA ALA A 291 -19.63 -13.43 19.84
C ALA A 291 -20.42 -14.73 19.69
N ALA A 292 -21.75 -14.68 19.84
CA ALA A 292 -22.63 -15.81 19.59
C ALA A 292 -22.63 -16.22 18.12
N ALA A 293 -22.71 -15.26 17.18
CA ALA A 293 -22.61 -15.54 15.75
C ALA A 293 -21.24 -16.14 15.36
N ALA A 294 -20.17 -15.74 16.05
CA ALA A 294 -18.81 -16.26 15.87
C ALA A 294 -18.56 -17.60 16.59
N GLY A 295 -19.60 -18.31 17.04
CA GLY A 295 -19.49 -19.65 17.64
C GLY A 295 -19.06 -19.69 19.12
N GLY A 296 -18.99 -18.53 19.79
CA GLY A 296 -19.04 -18.42 21.26
C GLY A 296 -18.13 -19.36 22.06
N THR A 297 -16.81 -19.32 21.86
CA THR A 297 -15.87 -20.16 22.65
C THR A 297 -15.38 -19.44 23.91
N PRO A 298 -15.76 -19.88 25.14
CA PRO A 298 -15.36 -19.19 26.37
C PRO A 298 -13.83 -19.11 26.53
N GLY A 299 -13.34 -17.97 27.01
CA GLY A 299 -11.91 -17.78 27.31
C GLY A 299 -11.00 -17.59 26.10
N ARG A 300 -11.50 -17.71 24.87
CA ARG A 300 -10.75 -17.47 23.62
C ARG A 300 -11.28 -16.25 22.89
N THR A 301 -10.39 -15.59 22.17
CA THR A 301 -10.73 -14.51 21.23
C THR A 301 -11.30 -15.14 19.98
N VAL A 302 -12.47 -14.67 19.55
CA VAL A 302 -13.21 -15.23 18.41
C VAL A 302 -13.41 -14.22 17.29
N ALA A 303 -13.29 -12.92 17.59
CA ALA A 303 -13.56 -11.88 16.60
C ALA A 303 -12.69 -10.63 16.73
N LEU A 304 -12.31 -10.05 15.58
CA LEU A 304 -11.72 -8.73 15.42
C LEU A 304 -12.67 -7.86 14.60
N ILE A 305 -13.18 -6.77 15.18
CA ILE A 305 -14.29 -6.00 14.60
C ILE A 305 -13.93 -4.53 14.46
N GLY A 306 -13.95 -4.00 13.24
CA GLY A 306 -13.78 -2.57 12.99
C GLY A 306 -15.00 -1.77 13.46
N ALA A 307 -14.78 -0.75 14.29
CA ALA A 307 -15.83 0.11 14.83
C ALA A 307 -15.26 1.47 15.28
N VAL A 308 -16.14 2.45 15.48
CA VAL A 308 -15.76 3.72 16.11
C VAL A 308 -15.62 3.55 17.62
N HIS A 309 -14.55 4.09 18.19
CA HIS A 309 -14.30 4.10 19.63
C HIS A 309 -14.25 5.54 20.16
N TYR A 310 -15.09 5.84 21.14
CA TYR A 310 -15.01 7.07 21.93
C TYR A 310 -14.32 6.74 23.26
N GLY A 311 -13.01 6.92 23.31
CA GLY A 311 -12.24 6.80 24.56
C GLY A 311 -12.62 7.91 25.57
N HIS A 312 -11.85 8.03 26.65
CA HIS A 312 -12.14 8.99 27.74
C HIS A 312 -12.24 10.46 27.30
N HIS A 313 -11.54 10.86 26.24
CA HIS A 313 -11.50 12.26 25.77
C HIS A 313 -12.59 12.63 24.76
N ARG A 314 -13.62 11.77 24.56
CA ARG A 314 -14.78 12.00 23.68
C ARG A 314 -14.49 12.33 22.19
N ARG A 315 -13.24 12.35 21.74
CA ARG A 315 -12.91 12.36 20.30
C ARG A 315 -13.04 10.96 19.72
N PRO A 316 -13.68 10.80 18.54
CA PRO A 316 -13.80 9.50 17.90
C PRO A 316 -12.43 8.97 17.48
N ARG A 317 -12.27 7.65 17.53
CA ARG A 317 -11.13 6.89 17.00
C ARG A 317 -11.66 5.82 16.05
N ASN A 318 -10.91 5.56 14.99
CA ASN A 318 -11.15 4.45 14.07
C ASN A 318 -10.39 3.24 14.62
N SER A 319 -11.11 2.19 15.03
CA SER A 319 -10.54 1.17 15.91
C SER A 319 -10.93 -0.24 15.52
N LEU A 320 -10.09 -1.19 15.91
CA LEU A 320 -10.33 -2.63 15.81
C LEU A 320 -10.49 -3.21 17.22
N PHE A 321 -11.66 -3.77 17.51
CA PHE A 321 -11.98 -4.40 18.79
C PHE A 321 -11.74 -5.90 18.75
N ALA A 322 -11.02 -6.44 19.73
CA ALA A 322 -10.87 -7.87 19.94
C ALA A 322 -11.89 -8.38 20.96
N LEU A 323 -12.75 -9.32 20.55
CA LEU A 323 -13.83 -9.87 21.35
C LEU A 323 -13.60 -11.34 21.66
N THR A 324 -13.83 -11.71 22.92
CA THR A 324 -13.90 -13.12 23.35
C THR A 324 -15.22 -13.77 22.99
N GLY A 325 -15.31 -15.10 23.11
CA GLY A 325 -16.56 -15.85 22.88
C GLY A 325 -17.73 -15.48 23.80
N ARG A 326 -17.53 -14.63 24.82
CA ARG A 326 -18.62 -14.04 25.64
C ARG A 326 -18.87 -12.56 25.34
N GLY A 327 -18.27 -12.00 24.30
CA GLY A 327 -18.39 -10.57 23.95
C GLY A 327 -17.62 -9.62 24.87
N ARG A 328 -16.69 -10.13 25.71
CA ARG A 328 -15.78 -9.26 26.48
C ARG A 328 -14.69 -8.71 25.56
N VAL A 329 -14.46 -7.40 25.62
CA VAL A 329 -13.34 -6.72 24.95
C VAL A 329 -12.04 -7.10 25.66
N VAL A 330 -11.07 -7.61 24.91
CA VAL A 330 -9.74 -8.04 25.43
C VAL A 330 -8.58 -7.31 24.77
N GLY A 331 -8.87 -6.48 23.77
CA GLY A 331 -7.90 -5.62 23.11
C GLY A 331 -8.61 -4.60 22.22
N ILE A 332 -8.01 -3.43 22.07
CA ILE A 332 -8.43 -2.40 21.14
C ILE A 332 -7.15 -1.88 20.47
N TYR A 333 -7.19 -1.77 19.14
CA TYR A 333 -6.17 -1.07 18.37
C TYR A 333 -6.81 0.16 17.74
N ASP A 334 -6.21 1.33 17.93
CA ASP A 334 -6.67 2.59 17.34
C ASP A 334 -5.75 2.95 16.16
N LYS A 335 -6.34 3.29 15.01
CA LYS A 335 -5.64 3.72 13.80
C LYS A 335 -4.75 4.91 14.12
N TRP A 336 -3.46 4.82 13.80
CA TRP A 336 -2.45 5.83 14.11
C TRP A 336 -2.07 6.69 12.91
N HIS A 337 -2.04 6.10 11.70
CA HIS A 337 -1.83 6.85 10.46
C HIS A 337 -3.19 7.21 9.85
N LEU A 338 -3.59 8.46 10.04
CA LEU A 338 -4.86 8.98 9.57
C LEU A 338 -4.75 9.52 8.15
N VAL A 339 -5.83 9.39 7.37
CA VAL A 339 -5.92 9.94 6.01
C VAL A 339 -6.12 11.46 6.06
N PRO A 340 -5.22 12.28 5.47
CA PRO A 340 -5.41 13.72 5.39
C PRO A 340 -6.69 14.08 4.63
N PHE A 341 -7.44 15.07 5.13
CA PHE A 341 -8.72 15.55 4.58
C PHE A 341 -9.89 14.56 4.60
N GLY A 342 -9.64 13.27 4.88
CA GLY A 342 -10.69 12.27 5.12
C GLY A 342 -10.97 12.07 6.61
N GLU A 343 -9.90 11.95 7.42
CA GLU A 343 -10.01 11.64 8.86
C GLU A 343 -9.56 12.79 9.75
N TYR A 344 -8.76 13.73 9.25
CA TYR A 344 -8.38 14.94 9.98
C TYR A 344 -8.08 16.10 9.02
N GLN A 345 -8.20 17.34 9.52
CA GLN A 345 -7.77 18.53 8.80
C GLN A 345 -6.31 18.83 9.18
N PRO A 346 -5.37 18.94 8.23
CA PRO A 346 -3.99 19.26 8.57
C PRO A 346 -3.84 20.71 9.05
N ASP A 347 -3.38 20.91 10.28
CA ASP A 347 -3.23 22.24 10.89
C ASP A 347 -2.21 23.13 10.15
N TRP A 348 -1.26 22.53 9.45
CA TRP A 348 -0.24 23.21 8.64
C TRP A 348 -0.76 23.72 7.29
N LEU A 349 -1.97 23.31 6.88
CA LEU A 349 -2.66 23.81 5.69
C LEU A 349 -4.05 24.36 6.09
N PRO A 350 -4.12 25.59 6.61
CA PRO A 350 -5.38 26.19 6.99
C PRO A 350 -6.20 26.47 5.73
N LEU A 351 -7.21 25.63 5.48
CA LEU A 351 -8.21 25.86 4.44
C LEU A 351 -9.42 26.56 5.07
N PRO A 352 -10.03 27.55 4.41
CA PRO A 352 -11.24 28.22 4.91
C PRO A 352 -12.49 27.32 4.88
N ILE A 353 -12.35 26.04 4.55
CA ILE A 353 -13.42 25.08 4.35
C ILE A 353 -13.15 23.88 5.27
N GLN A 354 -14.11 23.58 6.14
CA GLN A 354 -14.08 22.38 6.97
C GLN A 354 -14.45 21.16 6.12
N ILE A 355 -13.45 20.41 5.66
CA ILE A 355 -13.66 19.22 4.81
C ILE A 355 -14.12 18.04 5.69
N VAL A 356 -13.48 17.82 6.84
CA VAL A 356 -13.75 16.67 7.71
C VAL A 356 -14.93 16.93 8.66
N PRO A 357 -15.99 16.10 8.63
CA PRO A 357 -17.11 16.19 9.57
C PRO A 357 -16.69 16.03 11.04
N GLY A 358 -17.32 16.77 11.96
CA GLY A 358 -17.19 16.55 13.41
C GLY A 358 -15.80 16.77 14.02
N GLY A 359 -14.87 17.41 13.31
CA GLY A 359 -13.50 17.67 13.81
C GLY A 359 -12.52 16.50 13.68
N GLY A 360 -12.92 15.42 13.00
CA GLY A 360 -12.05 14.29 12.65
C GLY A 360 -11.69 13.35 13.79
N PHE A 361 -10.96 12.29 13.45
CA PHE A 361 -10.51 11.24 14.34
C PHE A 361 -9.25 11.64 15.12
N ALA A 362 -9.08 11.07 16.31
CA ALA A 362 -7.83 11.15 17.06
C ALA A 362 -6.90 9.98 16.69
N PRO A 363 -5.60 10.23 16.44
CA PRO A 363 -4.68 9.18 16.06
C PRO A 363 -4.35 8.29 17.25
N GLY A 364 -4.21 7.00 16.96
CA GLY A 364 -3.61 6.02 17.82
C GLY A 364 -2.12 6.26 18.06
N PRO A 365 -1.52 5.45 18.94
CA PRO A 365 -0.16 5.64 19.45
C PRO A 365 0.96 5.06 18.58
N GLY A 366 0.64 4.43 17.44
CA GLY A 366 1.59 3.71 16.58
C GLY A 366 1.27 2.22 16.46
N PRO A 367 2.05 1.48 15.64
CA PRO A 367 1.92 0.03 15.51
C PRO A 367 2.09 -0.68 16.85
N ARG A 368 1.24 -1.67 17.13
CA ARG A 368 1.31 -2.47 18.36
C ARG A 368 0.91 -3.90 18.08
N THR A 369 1.56 -4.83 18.77
CA THR A 369 1.18 -6.24 18.76
C THR A 369 0.18 -6.54 19.86
N LEU A 370 -0.96 -7.15 19.50
CA LEU A 370 -1.98 -7.58 20.43
C LEU A 370 -1.76 -9.03 20.84
N LYS A 371 -1.53 -9.26 22.14
CA LYS A 371 -1.46 -10.60 22.75
C LYS A 371 -2.84 -10.97 23.29
N LEU A 372 -3.59 -11.70 22.49
CA LEU A 372 -5.02 -11.97 22.73
C LEU A 372 -5.22 -13.41 23.20
N PRO A 373 -6.13 -13.68 24.16
CA PRO A 373 -6.37 -15.04 24.65
C PRO A 373 -6.72 -16.01 23.53
N GLY A 374 -6.00 -17.13 23.43
CA GLY A 374 -6.24 -18.18 22.45
C GLY A 374 -5.78 -17.88 21.02
N LEU A 375 -5.17 -16.72 20.76
CA LEU A 375 -4.60 -16.38 19.46
C LEU A 375 -3.08 -16.21 19.57
N PRO A 376 -2.32 -16.52 18.50
CA PRO A 376 -0.95 -16.05 18.41
C PRO A 376 -0.94 -14.50 18.32
N PRO A 377 0.18 -13.84 18.65
CA PRO A 377 0.26 -12.37 18.64
C PRO A 377 -0.13 -11.77 17.28
N VAL A 378 -1.02 -10.77 17.28
CA VAL A 378 -1.59 -10.16 16.07
C VAL A 378 -1.05 -8.76 15.87
N GLY A 379 -0.65 -8.40 14.65
CA GLY A 379 -0.34 -7.02 14.25
C GLY A 379 -1.50 -6.40 13.46
N PRO A 380 -2.32 -5.53 14.06
CA PRO A 380 -3.44 -4.90 13.36
C PRO A 380 -2.96 -3.76 12.45
N LEU A 381 -3.66 -3.59 11.33
CA LEU A 381 -3.50 -2.49 10.37
C LEU A 381 -4.89 -2.02 9.94
N ILE A 382 -5.15 -0.73 9.95
CA ILE A 382 -6.42 -0.17 9.50
C ILE A 382 -6.19 0.61 8.20
N CYS A 383 -6.72 0.07 7.10
CA CYS A 383 -6.84 0.74 5.81
C CYS A 383 -5.49 1.30 5.33
N TYR A 384 -5.42 2.63 5.22
CA TYR A 384 -4.28 3.44 4.77
C TYR A 384 -2.93 3.06 5.40
N GLU A 385 -2.91 2.53 6.63
CA GLU A 385 -1.66 2.11 7.30
C GLU A 385 -0.85 1.07 6.50
N ALA A 386 -1.52 0.23 5.69
CA ALA A 386 -0.86 -0.79 4.89
C ALA A 386 0.09 -0.23 3.81
N ILE A 387 -0.06 1.04 3.40
CA ILE A 387 0.76 1.61 2.33
C ILE A 387 2.16 2.04 2.79
N PHE A 388 2.44 2.10 4.11
CA PHE A 388 3.69 2.63 4.68
C PHE A 388 4.73 1.53 4.93
N PRO A 389 5.73 1.33 4.04
CA PRO A 389 6.76 0.30 4.23
C PRO A 389 7.59 0.57 5.48
N GLY A 390 7.81 -0.46 6.31
CA GLY A 390 8.59 -0.34 7.55
C GLY A 390 7.85 0.30 8.73
N GLU A 391 6.55 0.60 8.60
CA GLU A 391 5.73 1.19 9.67
C GLU A 391 4.47 0.36 9.96
N VAL A 392 4.48 -0.94 9.60
CA VAL A 392 3.28 -1.80 9.65
C VAL A 392 3.22 -2.76 10.83
N ILE A 393 4.30 -2.90 11.60
CA ILE A 393 4.35 -3.78 12.77
C ILE A 393 5.11 -3.10 13.92
N ASP A 394 4.86 -3.57 15.13
CA ASP A 394 5.75 -3.30 16.25
C ASP A 394 6.99 -4.18 16.14
N GLU A 395 8.12 -3.61 15.74
CA GLU A 395 9.39 -4.33 15.58
C GLU A 395 9.92 -4.90 16.90
N ARG A 396 9.58 -4.28 18.05
CA ARG A 396 10.07 -4.69 19.38
C ARG A 396 9.26 -5.85 19.95
N ASP A 397 8.01 -5.99 19.53
CA ASP A 397 7.13 -7.10 19.89
C ASP A 397 6.56 -7.72 18.61
N ARG A 398 7.42 -8.29 17.76
CA ARG A 398 7.03 -8.75 16.43
C ARG A 398 5.83 -9.72 16.47
N PRO A 399 4.76 -9.47 15.69
CA PRO A 399 3.58 -10.33 15.68
C PRO A 399 3.85 -11.65 14.94
N ALA A 400 2.91 -12.59 15.07
CA ALA A 400 2.92 -13.85 14.32
C ALA A 400 2.20 -13.74 12.97
N PHE A 401 1.25 -12.82 12.83
CA PHE A 401 0.59 -12.50 11.57
C PHE A 401 -0.02 -11.10 11.63
N MET A 402 -0.33 -10.54 10.46
CA MET A 402 -0.98 -9.24 10.33
C MET A 402 -2.46 -9.38 9.99
N VAL A 403 -3.27 -8.46 10.50
CA VAL A 403 -4.67 -8.31 10.13
C VAL A 403 -4.88 -6.91 9.59
N ASN A 404 -5.29 -6.80 8.34
CA ASN A 404 -5.64 -5.52 7.75
C ASN A 404 -7.16 -5.40 7.56
N VAL A 405 -7.79 -4.45 8.24
CA VAL A 405 -9.21 -4.15 8.02
C VAL A 405 -9.32 -2.84 7.23
N THR A 406 -10.15 -2.81 6.20
CA THR A 406 -10.21 -1.64 5.30
C THR A 406 -11.63 -1.38 4.79
N ASN A 407 -11.90 -0.13 4.46
CA ASN A 407 -13.10 0.28 3.77
C ASN A 407 -12.73 0.96 2.45
N ASP A 408 -12.54 0.16 1.40
CA ASP A 408 -12.18 0.68 0.08
C ASP A 408 -13.40 1.28 -0.67
N ALA A 409 -14.57 1.43 -0.03
CA ALA A 409 -15.75 2.06 -0.62
C ALA A 409 -15.49 3.51 -1.04
N TRP A 410 -14.54 4.18 -0.36
CA TRP A 410 -14.03 5.50 -0.73
C TRP A 410 -13.36 5.56 -2.09
N PHE A 411 -12.91 4.42 -2.64
CA PHE A 411 -12.15 4.41 -3.88
C PHE A 411 -12.98 3.93 -5.09
N GLY A 412 -14.20 3.42 -4.89
CA GLY A 412 -15.07 2.90 -5.94
C GLY A 412 -14.47 1.73 -6.76
N ASP A 413 -15.15 1.31 -7.83
CA ASP A 413 -14.60 0.36 -8.80
C ASP A 413 -13.57 1.03 -9.72
N SER A 414 -12.39 1.28 -9.15
CA SER A 414 -11.31 2.02 -9.81
C SER A 414 -9.94 1.38 -9.59
N THR A 415 -8.87 2.05 -10.00
CA THR A 415 -7.51 1.58 -9.74
C THR A 415 -7.15 1.58 -8.24
N GLY A 416 -7.83 2.39 -7.41
CA GLY A 416 -7.54 2.60 -5.99
C GLY A 416 -7.50 1.31 -5.15
N PRO A 417 -8.60 0.51 -5.04
CA PRO A 417 -8.60 -0.72 -4.25
C PRO A 417 -7.57 -1.74 -4.71
N ARG A 418 -7.27 -1.74 -6.02
CA ARG A 418 -6.34 -2.68 -6.65
C ARG A 418 -4.89 -2.30 -6.33
N GLN A 419 -4.56 -1.00 -6.37
CA GLN A 419 -3.27 -0.47 -5.92
C GLN A 419 -3.10 -0.64 -4.39
N HIS A 420 -4.17 -0.47 -3.61
CA HIS A 420 -4.15 -0.66 -2.16
C HIS A 420 -3.88 -2.12 -1.76
N LEU A 421 -4.53 -3.08 -2.44
CA LEU A 421 -4.25 -4.51 -2.26
C LEU A 421 -2.79 -4.85 -2.55
N ALA A 422 -2.23 -4.31 -3.64
CA ALA A 422 -0.84 -4.52 -4.01
C ALA A 422 0.14 -4.06 -2.93
N ALA A 423 -0.13 -2.89 -2.34
CA ALA A 423 0.65 -2.36 -1.22
C ALA A 423 0.55 -3.28 0.01
N ALA A 424 -0.66 -3.74 0.35
CA ALA A 424 -0.87 -4.64 1.48
C ALA A 424 -0.17 -6.01 1.28
N ARG A 425 -0.26 -6.61 0.09
CA ARG A 425 0.46 -7.86 -0.24
C ARG A 425 1.97 -7.70 -0.10
N MET A 426 2.52 -6.55 -0.50
CA MET A 426 3.95 -6.27 -0.39
C MET A 426 4.45 -6.32 1.07
N ARG A 427 3.63 -5.85 2.02
CA ARG A 427 3.96 -5.91 3.46
C ARG A 427 4.17 -7.34 3.94
N ALA A 428 3.39 -8.30 3.46
CA ALA A 428 3.55 -9.70 3.82
C ALA A 428 4.95 -10.24 3.42
N VAL A 429 5.42 -9.87 2.23
CA VAL A 429 6.73 -10.25 1.69
C VAL A 429 7.86 -9.60 2.47
N GLU A 430 7.73 -8.30 2.69
CA GLU A 430 8.69 -7.44 3.37
C GLU A 430 8.89 -7.87 4.81
N GLU A 431 7.82 -8.09 5.57
CA GLU A 431 7.91 -8.46 6.98
C GLU A 431 8.16 -9.97 7.19
N GLY A 432 7.92 -10.78 6.16
CA GLY A 432 7.92 -12.24 6.30
C GLY A 432 6.77 -12.72 7.19
N LEU A 433 5.61 -12.07 7.07
CA LEU A 433 4.43 -12.31 7.91
C LEU A 433 3.20 -12.60 7.05
N PRO A 434 2.38 -13.60 7.40
CA PRO A 434 1.08 -13.80 6.78
C PRO A 434 0.18 -12.58 7.00
N LEU A 435 -0.73 -12.33 6.06
CA LEU A 435 -1.66 -11.22 6.12
C LEU A 435 -3.09 -11.70 5.85
N ALA A 436 -4.00 -11.42 6.78
CA ALA A 436 -5.44 -11.57 6.58
C ALA A 436 -6.06 -10.18 6.38
N ARG A 437 -6.55 -9.89 5.17
CA ARG A 437 -7.15 -8.59 4.81
C ARG A 437 -8.66 -8.71 4.63
N ALA A 438 -9.44 -8.07 5.50
CA ALA A 438 -10.89 -7.95 5.38
C ALA A 438 -11.29 -6.56 4.88
N ALA A 439 -11.94 -6.49 3.72
CA ALA A 439 -12.42 -5.26 3.11
C ALA A 439 -13.95 -5.20 3.12
N ASN A 440 -14.54 -4.00 3.12
CA ASN A 440 -16.01 -3.83 3.07
C ASN A 440 -16.59 -4.03 1.65
N THR A 441 -16.29 -3.12 0.71
CA THR A 441 -16.56 -3.29 -0.74
C THR A 441 -15.27 -3.62 -1.51
N GLY A 442 -14.12 -3.48 -0.85
CA GLY A 442 -12.79 -3.75 -1.38
C GLY A 442 -12.51 -5.23 -1.66
N ILE A 443 -11.25 -5.55 -1.97
CA ILE A 443 -10.81 -6.93 -2.17
C ILE A 443 -10.36 -7.50 -0.82
N SER A 444 -11.09 -8.51 -0.31
CA SER A 444 -10.63 -9.32 0.82
C SER A 444 -9.72 -10.45 0.35
N ALA A 445 -8.64 -10.70 1.07
CA ALA A 445 -7.67 -11.74 0.70
C ALA A 445 -6.86 -12.24 1.91
N VAL A 446 -6.36 -13.48 1.80
CA VAL A 446 -5.37 -14.04 2.73
C VAL A 446 -4.08 -14.32 1.95
N PHE A 447 -2.96 -13.82 2.47
CA PHE A 447 -1.63 -14.03 1.92
C PHE A 447 -0.73 -14.77 2.91
N ASP A 448 0.14 -15.65 2.41
CA ASP A 448 1.21 -16.23 3.22
C ASP A 448 2.36 -15.23 3.49
N ALA A 449 3.36 -15.63 4.28
CA ALA A 449 4.54 -14.81 4.60
C ALA A 449 5.46 -14.47 3.41
N ARG A 450 5.16 -14.97 2.20
CA ARG A 450 5.84 -14.65 0.94
C ARG A 450 4.93 -13.88 0.00
N GLY A 451 3.75 -13.46 0.45
CA GLY A 451 2.78 -12.75 -0.36
C GLY A 451 2.02 -13.64 -1.35
N HIS A 452 2.09 -14.98 -1.25
CA HIS A 452 1.27 -15.86 -2.08
C HIS A 452 -0.19 -15.80 -1.64
N GLN A 453 -1.10 -15.61 -2.59
CA GLN A 453 -2.53 -15.48 -2.31
C GLN A 453 -3.15 -16.85 -2.04
N ILE A 454 -3.53 -17.10 -0.79
CA ILE A 454 -4.19 -18.33 -0.34
C ILE A 454 -5.67 -18.31 -0.72
N ALA A 455 -6.34 -17.18 -0.49
CA ALA A 455 -7.77 -17.02 -0.76
C ALA A 455 -8.11 -15.56 -1.08
N ARG A 456 -9.24 -15.35 -1.76
CA ARG A 456 -9.69 -14.02 -2.22
C ARG A 456 -11.21 -13.96 -2.39
N LEU A 457 -11.78 -12.81 -2.05
CA LEU A 457 -13.11 -12.38 -2.49
C LEU A 457 -12.99 -11.06 -3.27
N GLY A 458 -13.70 -10.98 -4.40
CA GLY A 458 -13.59 -9.87 -5.34
C GLY A 458 -14.17 -8.54 -4.81
N LEU A 459 -13.91 -7.47 -5.57
CA LEU A 459 -14.49 -6.14 -5.34
C LEU A 459 -16.02 -6.17 -5.51
N ASP A 460 -16.73 -5.36 -4.74
CA ASP A 460 -18.20 -5.15 -4.81
C ASP A 460 -18.98 -6.47 -4.74
N ARG A 461 -18.63 -7.29 -3.74
CA ARG A 461 -19.26 -8.58 -3.44
C ARG A 461 -19.55 -8.73 -1.97
N ALA A 462 -20.79 -9.04 -1.60
CA ALA A 462 -21.09 -9.53 -0.26
C ALA A 462 -20.71 -11.01 -0.13
N GLY A 463 -20.01 -11.40 0.94
CA GLY A 463 -19.63 -12.79 1.14
C GLY A 463 -18.64 -13.02 2.28
N VAL A 464 -18.10 -14.23 2.32
CA VAL A 464 -17.08 -14.64 3.29
C VAL A 464 -15.92 -15.36 2.64
N VAL A 465 -14.73 -15.19 3.20
CA VAL A 465 -13.54 -16.00 2.89
C VAL A 465 -13.16 -16.79 4.12
N VAL A 466 -13.04 -18.11 3.97
CA VAL A 466 -12.52 -19.03 4.99
C VAL A 466 -11.16 -19.51 4.51
N ALA A 467 -10.10 -19.25 5.27
CA ALA A 467 -8.77 -19.70 4.89
C ALA A 467 -7.82 -19.82 6.10
N PRO A 468 -6.90 -20.80 6.09
CA PRO A 468 -5.90 -20.93 7.15
C PRO A 468 -4.95 -19.73 7.13
N VAL A 469 -4.56 -19.27 8.32
CA VAL A 469 -3.47 -18.31 8.47
C VAL A 469 -2.15 -19.08 8.32
N GLY A 470 -1.28 -18.63 7.40
CA GLY A 470 0.02 -19.24 7.16
C GLY A 470 0.99 -19.11 8.34
N GLY A 471 2.15 -19.78 8.26
CA GLY A 471 3.23 -19.60 9.23
C GLY A 471 4.08 -18.36 8.94
N ALA A 472 4.56 -17.70 10.00
CA ALA A 472 5.52 -16.60 9.88
C ALA A 472 6.91 -17.12 9.50
N LEU A 473 7.57 -16.42 8.58
CA LEU A 473 9.00 -16.59 8.36
C LEU A 473 9.79 -15.84 9.45
N PRO A 474 11.06 -16.20 9.67
CA PRO A 474 11.98 -15.35 10.42
C PRO A 474 11.98 -13.93 9.83
N ALA A 475 12.20 -12.93 10.68
CA ALA A 475 12.32 -11.54 10.25
C ALA A 475 13.31 -11.45 9.07
N THR A 476 12.83 -10.92 7.96
CA THR A 476 13.59 -10.77 6.72
C THR A 476 14.72 -9.76 6.92
N PRO A 477 15.72 -9.67 6.02
CA PRO A 477 16.70 -8.60 6.09
C PRO A 477 16.06 -7.22 6.11
N PHE A 478 15.02 -6.98 5.30
CA PHE A 478 14.31 -5.70 5.35
C PHE A 478 13.64 -5.46 6.70
N ALA A 479 12.91 -6.44 7.25
CA ALA A 479 12.25 -6.30 8.56
C ALA A 479 13.23 -6.05 9.73
N ARG A 480 14.51 -6.41 9.58
CA ARG A 480 15.55 -6.20 10.60
C ARG A 480 16.23 -4.83 10.52
N PHE A 481 16.41 -4.32 9.29
CA PHE A 481 17.18 -3.11 9.04
C PHE A 481 16.29 -1.93 8.61
N GLY A 482 15.01 -2.19 8.33
CA GLY A 482 14.03 -1.22 7.88
C GLY A 482 14.47 -0.45 6.65
N LEU A 483 14.11 0.83 6.64
CA LEU A 483 14.35 1.73 5.51
C LEU A 483 15.82 2.11 5.30
N TRP A 484 16.73 1.69 6.20
CA TRP A 484 18.17 1.87 5.98
C TRP A 484 18.68 1.11 4.76
N VAL A 485 18.12 -0.06 4.45
CA VAL A 485 18.53 -0.85 3.28
C VAL A 485 18.28 -0.09 1.97
N PRO A 486 17.04 0.31 1.63
CA PRO A 486 16.80 1.08 0.41
C PRO A 486 17.50 2.45 0.43
N PHE A 487 17.64 3.09 1.60
CA PHE A 487 18.36 4.36 1.72
C PHE A 487 19.84 4.23 1.30
N VAL A 488 20.56 3.24 1.84
CA VAL A 488 21.98 3.02 1.51
C VAL A 488 22.15 2.66 0.04
N LEU A 489 21.28 1.80 -0.51
CA LEU A 489 21.29 1.47 -1.94
C LEU A 489 21.06 2.70 -2.83
N ALA A 490 20.14 3.58 -2.43
CA ALA A 490 19.83 4.80 -3.15
C ALA A 490 21.01 5.79 -3.15
N VAL A 491 21.64 6.00 -1.98
CA VAL A 491 22.84 6.84 -1.83
C VAL A 491 24.00 6.27 -2.64
N ALA A 492 24.23 4.96 -2.60
CA ALA A 492 25.27 4.30 -3.39
C ALA A 492 25.04 4.47 -4.89
N SER A 493 23.80 4.28 -5.37
CA SER A 493 23.43 4.50 -6.77
C SER A 493 23.66 5.96 -7.19
N LEU A 494 23.21 6.92 -6.37
CA LEU A 494 23.42 8.34 -6.63
C LEU A 494 24.90 8.71 -6.68
N GLY A 495 25.69 8.22 -5.71
CA GLY A 495 27.14 8.41 -5.64
C GLY A 495 27.86 7.83 -6.87
N ALA A 496 27.49 6.62 -7.31
CA ALA A 496 28.01 6.02 -8.52
C ALA A 496 27.72 6.88 -9.76
N GLY A 497 26.53 7.46 -9.85
CA GLY A 497 26.14 8.39 -10.90
C GLY A 497 26.97 9.68 -10.96
N TRP A 498 27.35 10.24 -9.80
CA TRP A 498 28.18 11.44 -9.75
C TRP A 498 29.68 11.16 -9.97
N VAL A 499 30.23 10.10 -9.35
CA VAL A 499 31.65 9.74 -9.46
C VAL A 499 31.99 9.20 -10.85
N GLY A 500 31.12 8.36 -11.42
CA GLY A 500 31.25 7.83 -12.78
C GLY A 500 31.36 8.92 -13.84
N GLY A 501 30.74 10.08 -13.58
CA GLY A 501 30.87 11.27 -14.42
C GLY A 501 32.25 11.93 -14.37
N ARG A 502 32.98 11.87 -13.25
CA ARG A 502 34.26 12.60 -13.07
C ARG A 502 35.48 11.88 -13.66
N ARG A 503 35.50 10.54 -13.66
CA ARG A 503 36.70 9.73 -13.98
C ARG A 503 37.17 9.73 -15.45
N ARG A 504 36.39 10.25 -16.41
CA ARG A 504 36.86 10.40 -17.81
C ARG A 504 37.61 11.70 -18.11
N ARG A 505 37.81 12.59 -17.13
CA ARG A 505 38.66 13.80 -17.30
C ARG A 505 40.17 13.50 -17.29
N PHE A 506 40.58 12.29 -16.90
CA PHE A 506 41.99 11.91 -16.68
C PHE A 506 42.51 10.81 -17.61
N ARG A 507 41.85 10.57 -18.75
CA ARG A 507 42.40 9.73 -19.82
C ARG A 507 42.48 10.54 -21.12
N ASN A 508 43.48 11.41 -21.18
CA ASN A 508 44.23 11.73 -22.42
C ASN A 508 45.66 11.25 -22.15
N PRO A 509 46.29 10.57 -23.09
CA PRO A 509 47.27 11.26 -23.92
C PRO A 509 46.64 11.79 -25.20
#